data_AF-A0A401W2U7-F1
#
_entry.id   AF-A0A401W2U7-F1
#
_cell.length_a   1.000
_cell.length_b   1.000
_cell.length_c   1.000
_cell.angle_alpha   90.00
_cell.angle_beta   90.00
_cell.angle_gamma   90.00
#
_symmetry.space_group_name_H-M   'P 1'
#
loop_
_entity.id
_entity.type
_entity.pdbx_description
1 polymer ?
#
loop_
_entity_poly.entity_id
_entity_poly.type
_entity_poly.pdbx_seq_one_letter_code
_entity_poly.pdbx_strand_id
1 'polypeptide(L)'
;MLQGHHLDKWPGRWRDGPVFVTSPDDPMVSAYTAPGHCDVPALMAELVDWLNHGELDAPVRVRASMAHLNLVNIHPWKDGNGRMSRAVSTLVFAREADSLLRPEFSSIEEWLGRGQNTYGYYRVLQQVGGPTWAPQRDTHAWVRVCLEAHHRQAQRAQRRTDLLSRAWGHLRSATEQSGLDERMVFALLPAFWGSKVRRAVYQQDAELSDQQAIRDVRELVRLGWLVPHGKGRGGSGRFASLWPPMRSPTGCGRSVPGARRWRSRFARVVLG
;
A
#
# COMPACT_ATOMS: atom_id res chain seq x y z
N MET A 1 7.07 -4.22 18.45
CA MET A 1 8.29 -3.82 19.16
C MET A 1 8.62 -2.41 18.74
N LEU A 2 8.47 -1.42 19.64
CA LEU A 2 9.12 -0.12 19.45
C LEU A 2 10.63 -0.39 19.62
N GLN A 3 11.39 -0.24 18.54
CA GLN A 3 12.85 -0.26 18.63
C GLN A 3 13.28 0.85 19.60
N GLY A 4 14.25 0.55 20.47
CA GLY A 4 14.70 1.44 21.53
C GLY A 4 15.05 2.86 21.03
N HIS A 5 14.89 3.84 21.92
CA HIS A 5 15.24 5.23 21.63
C HIS A 5 16.76 5.37 21.52
N HIS A 6 17.28 5.31 20.30
CA HIS A 6 18.67 5.67 20.02
C HIS A 6 18.80 7.19 20.04
N LEU A 7 19.13 7.77 21.19
CA LEU A 7 19.30 9.22 21.38
C LEU A 7 20.37 9.81 20.45
N ASP A 8 21.32 8.98 20.03
CA ASP A 8 22.41 9.32 19.11
C ASP A 8 21.93 9.57 17.67
N LYS A 9 20.70 9.13 17.33
CA LYS A 9 20.15 9.27 15.97
C LYS A 9 19.53 10.65 15.67
N TRP A 10 19.49 11.56 16.65
CA TRP A 10 19.08 12.97 16.49
C TRP A 10 17.83 13.17 15.60
N PRO A 11 16.72 12.46 15.86
CA PRO A 11 15.53 12.55 15.01
C PRO A 11 14.95 13.98 15.04
N GLY A 12 14.50 14.46 13.87
CA GLY A 12 13.86 15.77 13.73
C GLY A 12 14.80 16.98 13.70
N ARG A 13 16.12 16.79 13.86
CA ARG A 13 17.12 17.86 13.75
C ARG A 13 17.79 17.84 12.38
N TRP A 14 18.04 19.01 11.80
CA TRP A 14 18.85 19.09 10.58
C TRP A 14 20.24 18.52 10.80
N ARG A 15 20.83 17.98 9.72
CA ARG A 15 22.21 17.52 9.72
C ARG A 15 23.18 18.67 10.01
N ASP A 16 24.24 18.34 10.71
CA ASP A 16 25.34 19.22 11.14
C ASP A 16 26.60 19.01 10.28
N GLY A 17 26.53 18.18 9.24
CA GLY A 17 27.65 17.82 8.39
C GLY A 17 27.21 17.41 6.98
N PRO A 18 28.17 17.05 6.11
CA PRO A 18 27.88 16.56 4.77
C PRO A 18 27.15 15.22 4.81
N VAL A 19 26.28 14.99 3.82
CA VAL A 19 25.69 13.67 3.56
C VAL A 19 25.94 13.33 2.10
N PHE A 20 26.41 12.11 1.89
CA PHE A 20 26.63 11.53 0.58
C PHE A 20 25.58 10.43 0.37
N VAL A 21 24.82 10.52 -0.71
CA VAL A 21 23.96 9.43 -1.12
C VAL A 21 24.83 8.46 -1.92
N THR A 22 24.94 7.23 -1.44
CA THR A 22 25.80 6.22 -2.04
C THR A 22 25.08 5.48 -3.16
N SER A 23 25.85 4.90 -4.09
CA SER A 23 25.27 4.07 -5.14
C SER A 23 24.62 2.80 -4.56
N PRO A 24 23.47 2.35 -5.08
CA PRO A 24 22.91 1.04 -4.73
C PRO A 24 23.87 -0.13 -5.01
N ASP A 25 24.74 0.02 -6.01
CA ASP A 25 25.68 -1.01 -6.46
C ASP A 25 27.03 -0.96 -5.72
N ASP A 26 27.42 0.22 -5.23
CA ASP A 26 28.67 0.42 -4.49
C ASP A 26 28.51 1.48 -3.38
N PRO A 27 28.47 1.08 -2.10
CA PRO A 27 28.39 1.98 -0.96
C PRO A 27 29.59 2.92 -0.81
N MET A 28 30.72 2.64 -1.45
CA MET A 28 31.94 3.45 -1.40
C MET A 28 31.94 4.59 -2.43
N VAL A 29 31.02 4.57 -3.39
CA VAL A 29 30.89 5.61 -4.41
C VAL A 29 29.77 6.58 -4.01
N SER A 30 30.12 7.85 -3.80
CA SER A 30 29.14 8.92 -3.69
C SER A 30 28.43 9.09 -5.03
N ALA A 31 27.17 8.71 -5.09
CA ALA A 31 26.30 8.89 -6.25
C ALA A 31 25.75 10.33 -6.33
N TYR A 32 25.66 11.02 -5.19
CA TYR A 32 25.18 12.40 -5.09
C TYR A 32 25.69 13.10 -3.82
N THR A 33 26.11 14.35 -3.98
CA THR A 33 26.49 15.28 -2.90
C THR A 33 25.39 16.31 -2.68
N ALA A 34 24.78 16.29 -1.49
CA ALA A 34 23.76 17.24 -1.07
C ALA A 34 24.36 18.65 -0.81
N PRO A 35 23.53 19.71 -0.67
CA PRO A 35 23.99 21.06 -0.33
C PRO A 35 24.87 21.13 0.93
N GLY A 36 25.55 22.26 1.14
CA GLY A 36 26.21 22.52 2.42
C GLY A 36 25.20 22.45 3.57
N HIS A 37 25.59 21.92 4.74
CA HIS A 37 24.68 21.85 5.89
C HIS A 37 24.26 23.27 6.36
N CYS A 38 25.10 24.28 6.12
CA CYS A 38 24.79 25.69 6.38
C CYS A 38 23.66 26.24 5.49
N ASP A 39 23.43 25.65 4.31
CA ASP A 39 22.39 26.09 3.37
C ASP A 39 21.03 25.44 3.66
N VAL A 40 21.03 24.31 4.38
CA VAL A 40 19.82 23.53 4.70
C VAL A 40 18.70 24.39 5.34
N PRO A 41 18.97 25.24 6.34
CA PRO A 41 17.93 26.09 6.93
C PRO A 41 17.21 26.96 5.90
N ALA A 42 17.96 27.64 5.04
CA ALA A 42 17.42 28.54 4.04
C ALA A 42 16.64 27.78 2.95
N LEU A 43 17.21 26.67 2.45
CA LEU A 43 16.57 25.84 1.43
C LEU A 43 15.29 25.17 1.95
N MET A 44 15.25 24.76 3.22
CA MET A 44 14.04 24.23 3.83
C MET A 44 12.98 25.30 4.03
N ALA A 45 13.37 26.52 4.39
CA ALA A 45 12.43 27.65 4.48
C ALA A 45 11.82 27.98 3.11
N GLU A 46 12.63 28.02 2.05
CA GLU A 46 12.18 28.23 0.68
C GLU A 46 11.23 27.11 0.22
N LEU A 47 11.57 25.84 0.49
CA LEU A 47 10.70 24.72 0.16
C LEU A 47 9.34 24.81 0.88
N VAL A 48 9.34 25.16 2.18
CA VAL A 48 8.11 25.31 2.96
C VAL A 48 7.27 26.48 2.45
N ASP A 49 7.90 27.60 2.09
CA ASP A 49 7.20 28.74 1.50
C ASP A 49 6.56 28.38 0.16
N TRP A 50 7.32 27.75 -0.75
CA TRP A 50 6.80 27.27 -2.03
C TRP A 50 5.66 26.25 -1.87
N LEU A 51 5.73 25.34 -0.88
CA LEU A 51 4.65 24.40 -0.61
C LEU A 51 3.35 25.09 -0.18
N ASN A 52 3.44 26.24 0.49
CA ASN A 52 2.27 26.99 0.98
C ASN A 52 1.74 28.01 -0.02
N HIS A 53 2.62 28.62 -0.83
CA HIS A 53 2.27 29.79 -1.64
C HIS A 53 2.67 29.66 -3.12
N GLY A 54 3.56 28.74 -3.46
CA GLY A 54 4.15 28.60 -4.80
C GLY A 54 3.32 27.73 -5.74
N GLU A 55 3.12 28.24 -6.97
CA GLU A 55 2.55 27.51 -8.11
C GLU A 55 1.24 26.78 -7.76
N LEU A 56 0.35 27.42 -7.00
CA LEU A 56 -0.85 26.74 -6.47
C LEU A 56 -1.76 26.17 -7.57
N ASP A 57 -1.79 26.83 -8.73
CA ASP A 57 -2.58 26.43 -9.91
C ASP A 57 -1.90 25.37 -10.80
N ALA A 58 -0.65 25.01 -10.51
CA ALA A 58 0.03 23.95 -11.25
C ALA A 58 -0.60 22.58 -10.96
N PRO A 59 -0.61 21.64 -11.93
CA PRO A 59 -1.20 20.33 -11.72
C PRO A 59 -0.61 19.64 -10.47
N VAL A 60 -1.48 19.24 -9.54
CA VAL A 60 -1.10 18.65 -8.23
C VAL A 60 -0.07 17.52 -8.36
N ARG A 61 -0.18 16.69 -9.39
CA ARG A 61 0.73 15.55 -9.60
C ARG A 61 2.15 16.01 -9.91
N VAL A 62 2.28 17.12 -10.63
CA VAL A 62 3.58 17.74 -10.91
C VAL A 62 4.12 18.38 -9.63
N ARG A 63 3.31 19.18 -8.92
CA ARG A 63 3.71 19.78 -7.65
C ARG A 63 4.16 18.75 -6.61
N ALA A 64 3.41 17.65 -6.45
CA ALA A 64 3.77 16.57 -5.54
C ALA A 64 5.10 15.89 -5.95
N SER A 65 5.30 15.68 -7.26
CA SER A 65 6.57 15.15 -7.79
C SER A 65 7.75 16.09 -7.49
N MET A 66 7.54 17.40 -7.63
CA MET A 66 8.57 18.41 -7.34
C MET A 66 8.83 18.55 -5.84
N ALA A 67 7.79 18.49 -5.00
CA ALA A 67 7.93 18.46 -3.55
C ALA A 67 8.78 17.27 -3.07
N HIS A 68 8.56 16.10 -3.68
CA HIS A 68 9.40 14.93 -3.46
C HIS A 68 10.85 15.23 -3.83
N LEU A 69 11.10 15.65 -5.07
CA LEU A 69 12.44 15.87 -5.62
C LEU A 69 13.23 16.89 -4.80
N ASN A 70 12.61 18.02 -4.49
CA ASN A 70 13.26 19.11 -3.78
C ASN A 70 13.67 18.67 -2.37
N LEU A 71 12.80 17.98 -1.61
CA LEU A 71 13.17 17.52 -0.28
C LEU A 71 14.29 16.47 -0.30
N VAL A 72 14.21 15.49 -1.22
CA VAL A 72 15.24 14.43 -1.28
C VAL A 72 16.59 14.98 -1.75
N ASN A 73 16.59 16.02 -2.60
CA ASN A 73 17.80 16.70 -3.06
C ASN A 73 18.41 17.63 -1.99
N ILE A 74 17.61 18.35 -1.20
CA ILE A 74 18.11 19.13 -0.04
C ILE A 74 18.74 18.20 1.00
N HIS A 75 18.12 17.03 1.20
CA HIS A 75 18.59 15.98 2.10
C HIS A 75 18.86 16.50 3.52
N PRO A 76 17.85 17.10 4.20
CA PRO A 76 18.08 17.89 5.41
C PRO A 76 18.43 17.06 6.66
N TRP A 77 18.21 15.74 6.68
CA TRP A 77 18.45 14.87 7.83
C TRP A 77 19.59 13.87 7.60
N LYS A 78 20.11 13.27 8.68
CA LYS A 78 21.10 12.17 8.62
C LYS A 78 20.52 10.86 8.07
N ASP A 79 19.24 10.60 8.34
CA ASP A 79 18.47 9.46 7.81
C ASP A 79 17.00 9.85 7.65
N GLY A 80 16.26 9.11 6.83
CA GLY A 80 14.81 9.27 6.66
C GLY A 80 14.40 10.22 5.54
N ASN A 81 15.35 10.84 4.82
CA ASN A 81 15.05 11.79 3.73
C ASN A 81 14.12 11.19 2.67
N GLY A 82 14.36 9.95 2.23
CA GLY A 82 13.48 9.28 1.26
C GLY A 82 12.08 8.97 1.81
N ARG A 83 11.95 8.63 3.10
CA ARG A 83 10.64 8.40 3.74
C ARG A 83 9.87 9.72 3.85
N MET A 84 10.55 10.77 4.27
CA MET A 84 9.95 12.11 4.41
C MET A 84 9.59 12.72 3.06
N SER A 85 10.38 12.51 2.00
CA SER A 85 10.08 13.06 0.68
C SER A 85 8.81 12.45 0.08
N ARG A 86 8.60 11.15 0.27
CA ARG A 86 7.37 10.46 -0.10
C ARG A 86 6.18 10.88 0.77
N ALA A 87 6.40 11.11 2.07
CA ALA A 87 5.37 11.64 2.97
C ALA A 87 4.93 13.05 2.56
N VAL A 88 5.86 13.94 2.22
CA VAL A 88 5.56 15.30 1.74
C VAL A 88 4.85 15.26 0.39
N SER A 89 5.29 14.43 -0.56
CA SER A 89 4.56 14.21 -1.82
C SER A 89 3.12 13.77 -1.58
N THR A 90 2.91 12.85 -0.64
CA THR A 90 1.58 12.37 -0.24
C THR A 90 0.75 13.48 0.40
N LEU A 91 1.37 14.33 1.23
CA LEU A 91 0.72 15.48 1.85
C LEU A 91 0.25 16.51 0.81
N VAL A 92 1.04 16.77 -0.24
CA VAL A 92 0.64 17.67 -1.32
C VAL A 92 -0.64 17.17 -1.99
N PHE A 93 -0.75 15.87 -2.29
CA PHE A 93 -1.99 15.28 -2.79
C PHE A 93 -3.16 15.42 -1.81
N ALA A 94 -2.92 15.21 -0.52
CA ALA A 94 -3.96 15.25 0.50
C ALA A 94 -4.50 16.67 0.77
N ARG A 95 -3.73 17.73 0.47
CA ARG A 95 -4.12 19.12 0.71
C ARG A 95 -4.96 19.73 -0.42
N GLU A 96 -5.00 19.11 -1.59
CA GLU A 96 -5.82 19.62 -2.69
C GLU A 96 -7.30 19.33 -2.41
N ALA A 97 -8.11 20.40 -2.30
CA ALA A 97 -9.49 20.36 -1.81
C ALA A 97 -10.44 19.47 -2.65
N ASP A 98 -10.10 19.25 -3.93
CA ASP A 98 -10.85 18.37 -4.84
C ASP A 98 -10.25 16.95 -4.95
N SER A 99 -9.06 16.71 -4.40
CA SER A 99 -8.49 15.37 -4.31
C SER A 99 -9.12 14.63 -3.12
N LEU A 100 -10.27 14.00 -3.37
CA LEU A 100 -10.72 12.81 -2.63
C LEU A 100 -9.77 11.61 -2.86
N LEU A 101 -8.45 11.86 -2.92
CA LEU A 101 -7.44 10.83 -3.03
C LEU A 101 -7.40 10.11 -1.69
N ARG A 102 -8.13 9.01 -1.64
CA ARG A 102 -8.01 8.07 -0.54
C ARG A 102 -6.53 7.65 -0.39
N PRO A 103 -6.04 7.39 0.84
CA PRO A 103 -4.64 7.09 1.11
C PRO A 103 -4.02 5.99 0.22
N GLU A 104 -4.84 5.11 -0.35
CA GLU A 104 -4.44 4.05 -1.27
C GLU A 104 -3.88 4.57 -2.61
N PHE A 105 -4.13 5.83 -2.96
CA PHE A 105 -3.76 6.44 -4.25
C PHE A 105 -2.70 7.54 -4.15
N SER A 106 -2.41 8.02 -2.94
CA SER A 106 -1.61 9.22 -2.71
C SER A 106 -0.11 8.95 -2.59
N SER A 107 0.29 7.70 -2.40
CA SER A 107 1.68 7.28 -2.22
C SER A 107 2.14 6.32 -3.31
N ILE A 108 3.40 6.40 -3.77
CA ILE A 108 3.99 5.47 -4.74
C ILE A 108 4.63 4.22 -4.10
N GLU A 109 4.47 4.02 -2.79
CA GLU A 109 5.19 2.98 -2.02
C GLU A 109 4.87 1.55 -2.49
N GLU A 110 3.62 1.25 -2.82
CA GLU A 110 3.26 -0.10 -3.33
C GLU A 110 3.92 -0.37 -4.69
N TRP A 111 4.04 0.66 -5.52
CA TRP A 111 4.77 0.58 -6.78
C TRP A 111 6.28 0.40 -6.52
N LEU A 112 6.88 1.16 -5.60
CA LEU A 112 8.29 1.06 -5.23
C LEU A 112 8.66 -0.26 -4.55
N GLY A 113 7.74 -0.88 -3.82
CA GLY A 113 7.96 -2.17 -3.13
C GLY A 113 8.21 -3.36 -4.06
N ARG A 114 8.09 -3.16 -5.39
CA ARG A 114 8.47 -4.14 -6.41
C ARG A 114 9.90 -3.88 -6.85
N GLY A 115 10.81 -4.83 -6.61
CA GLY A 115 12.26 -4.64 -6.78
C GLY A 115 12.72 -4.01 -8.11
N GLN A 116 12.07 -4.33 -9.23
CA GLN A 116 12.38 -3.72 -10.54
C GLN A 116 12.11 -2.21 -10.58
N ASN A 117 11.07 -1.74 -9.90
CA ASN A 117 10.68 -0.33 -9.87
C ASN A 117 11.60 0.49 -8.96
N THR A 118 12.08 -0.12 -7.86
CA THR A 118 13.05 0.50 -6.95
C THR A 118 14.31 0.95 -7.71
N TYR A 119 14.85 0.07 -8.57
CA TYR A 119 16.03 0.38 -9.36
C TYR A 119 15.78 1.52 -10.36
N GLY A 120 14.67 1.46 -11.12
CA GLY A 120 14.30 2.51 -12.07
C GLY A 120 14.11 3.88 -11.41
N TYR A 121 13.52 3.89 -10.22
CA TYR A 121 13.36 5.09 -9.40
C TYR A 121 14.70 5.73 -9.03
N TYR A 122 15.63 4.96 -8.45
CA TYR A 122 16.93 5.50 -8.04
C TYR A 122 17.77 5.95 -9.24
N ARG A 123 17.72 5.21 -10.35
CA ARG A 123 18.40 5.57 -11.59
C ARG A 123 17.96 6.94 -12.11
N VAL A 124 16.64 7.18 -12.16
CA VAL A 124 16.12 8.48 -12.63
C VAL A 124 16.42 9.59 -11.62
N LEU A 125 16.34 9.31 -10.32
CA LEU A 125 16.72 10.28 -9.28
C LEU A 125 18.19 10.71 -9.42
N GLN A 126 19.09 9.76 -9.66
CA GLN A 126 20.51 10.04 -9.88
C GLN A 126 20.74 10.81 -11.18
N GLN A 127 20.02 10.48 -12.26
CA GLN A 127 20.09 11.19 -13.54
C GLN A 127 19.70 12.67 -13.39
N VAL A 128 18.57 12.95 -12.74
CA VAL A 128 18.09 14.34 -12.59
C VAL A 128 18.89 15.10 -11.54
N GLY A 129 19.31 14.44 -10.45
CA GLY A 129 20.09 15.06 -9.38
C GLY A 129 21.53 15.38 -9.79
N GLY A 130 22.14 14.57 -10.68
CA GLY A 130 23.54 14.70 -11.03
C GLY A 130 24.48 14.32 -9.87
N PRO A 131 25.77 14.66 -9.94
CA PRO A 131 26.74 14.32 -8.88
C PRO A 131 26.67 15.28 -7.67
N THR A 132 26.15 16.49 -7.86
CA THR A 132 26.08 17.55 -6.85
C THR A 132 24.76 18.30 -6.98
N TRP A 133 24.24 18.83 -5.87
CA TRP A 133 23.03 19.65 -5.89
C TRP A 133 23.11 20.81 -6.90
N ALA A 134 22.14 20.85 -7.82
CA ALA A 134 21.99 21.92 -8.80
C ALA A 134 20.49 22.06 -9.15
N PRO A 135 19.80 23.09 -8.64
CA PRO A 135 18.34 23.22 -8.78
C PRO A 135 17.88 23.54 -10.20
N GLN A 136 18.79 23.95 -11.10
CA GLN A 136 18.47 24.29 -12.50
C GLN A 136 18.43 23.07 -13.44
N ARG A 137 18.65 21.85 -12.94
CA ARG A 137 18.68 20.63 -13.77
C ARG A 137 17.28 20.27 -14.27
N ASP A 138 17.23 19.67 -15.46
CA ASP A 138 15.98 19.19 -16.04
C ASP A 138 15.34 18.08 -15.18
N THR A 139 14.11 18.33 -14.76
CA THR A 139 13.32 17.44 -13.89
C THR A 139 12.28 16.63 -14.67
N HIS A 140 12.20 16.78 -16.00
CA HIS A 140 11.18 16.14 -16.83
C HIS A 140 11.16 14.62 -16.65
N ALA A 141 12.33 13.97 -16.63
CA ALA A 141 12.42 12.52 -16.47
C ALA A 141 11.86 12.05 -15.12
N TRP A 142 12.07 12.84 -14.06
CA TRP A 142 11.57 12.56 -12.72
C TRP A 142 10.05 12.67 -12.65
N VAL A 143 9.50 13.78 -13.13
CA VAL A 143 8.05 13.99 -13.17
C VAL A 143 7.37 12.85 -13.94
N ARG A 144 7.95 12.43 -15.07
CA ARG A 144 7.44 11.29 -15.86
C ARG A 144 7.38 10.00 -15.03
N VAL A 145 8.44 9.64 -14.29
CA VAL A 145 8.46 8.43 -13.45
C VAL A 145 7.42 8.50 -12.33
N CYS A 146 7.29 9.64 -11.67
CA CYS A 146 6.27 9.82 -10.62
C CYS A 146 4.86 9.66 -11.19
N LEU A 147 4.56 10.28 -12.34
CA LEU A 147 3.27 10.15 -13.02
C LEU A 147 2.98 8.70 -13.42
N GLU A 148 3.97 7.99 -13.99
CA GLU A 148 3.86 6.58 -14.34
C GLU A 148 3.58 5.70 -13.10
N ALA A 149 4.27 5.96 -11.99
CA ALA A 149 4.08 5.23 -10.75
C ALA A 149 2.65 5.42 -10.20
N HIS A 150 2.18 6.67 -10.11
CA HIS A 150 0.81 6.97 -9.68
C HIS A 150 -0.23 6.36 -10.62
N HIS A 151 -0.02 6.44 -11.93
CA HIS A 151 -0.92 5.85 -12.92
C HIS A 151 -1.04 4.33 -12.76
N ARG A 152 0.10 3.63 -12.64
CA ARG A 152 0.11 2.17 -12.45
C ARG A 152 -0.52 1.75 -11.13
N GLN A 153 -0.34 2.54 -10.08
CA GLN A 153 -0.95 2.27 -8.79
C GLN A 153 -2.47 2.48 -8.84
N ALA A 154 -2.94 3.56 -9.46
CA ALA A 154 -4.36 3.81 -9.68
C ALA A 154 -5.02 2.67 -10.46
N GLN A 155 -4.41 2.23 -11.57
CA GLN A 155 -4.89 1.07 -12.34
C GLN A 155 -4.92 -0.22 -11.53
N ARG A 156 -3.91 -0.47 -10.68
CA ARG A 156 -3.87 -1.67 -9.85
C ARG A 156 -4.99 -1.66 -8.81
N ALA A 157 -5.22 -0.52 -8.19
CA ALA A 157 -6.26 -0.38 -7.20
C ALA A 157 -7.66 -0.45 -7.83
N GLN A 158 -7.86 0.13 -9.02
CA GLN A 158 -9.08 -0.07 -9.81
C GLN A 158 -9.33 -1.55 -10.09
N ARG A 159 -8.33 -2.28 -10.62
CA ARG A 159 -8.45 -3.73 -10.85
C ARG A 159 -8.78 -4.50 -9.57
N ARG A 160 -8.22 -4.09 -8.43
CA ARG A 160 -8.52 -4.69 -7.12
C ARG A 160 -9.97 -4.44 -6.73
N THR A 161 -10.46 -3.20 -6.86
CA THR A 161 -11.87 -2.87 -6.62
C THR A 161 -12.80 -3.66 -7.53
N ASP A 162 -12.53 -3.71 -8.83
CA ASP A 162 -13.36 -4.46 -9.78
C ASP A 162 -13.41 -5.96 -9.46
N LEU A 163 -12.28 -6.52 -9.04
CA LEU A 163 -12.20 -7.90 -8.59
C LEU A 163 -12.98 -8.12 -7.28
N LEU A 164 -12.86 -7.19 -6.32
CA LEU A 164 -13.60 -7.22 -5.05
C LEU A 164 -15.11 -7.16 -5.30
N SER A 165 -15.58 -6.23 -6.15
CA SER A 165 -16.99 -6.07 -6.48
C SER A 165 -17.58 -7.28 -7.19
N ARG A 166 -16.85 -7.89 -8.14
CA ARG A 166 -17.30 -9.13 -8.81
C ARG A 166 -17.40 -10.29 -7.83
N ALA A 167 -16.37 -10.49 -7.01
CA ALA A 167 -16.40 -11.56 -6.00
C ALA A 167 -17.52 -11.34 -4.99
N TRP A 168 -17.76 -10.11 -4.54
CA TRP A 168 -18.88 -9.75 -3.68
C TRP A 168 -20.20 -10.16 -4.32
N GLY A 169 -20.45 -9.74 -5.57
CA GLY A 169 -21.68 -10.07 -6.28
C GLY A 169 -21.93 -11.58 -6.37
N HIS A 170 -20.88 -12.35 -6.66
CA HIS A 170 -21.00 -13.81 -6.71
C HIS A 170 -21.21 -14.46 -5.34
N LEU A 171 -20.51 -13.99 -4.31
CA LEU A 171 -20.69 -14.50 -2.95
C LEU A 171 -22.09 -14.16 -2.42
N ARG A 172 -22.59 -12.95 -2.69
CA ARG A 172 -23.95 -12.54 -2.34
C ARG A 172 -24.99 -13.44 -2.99
N SER A 173 -24.92 -13.67 -4.30
CA SER A 173 -25.84 -14.59 -4.98
C SER A 173 -25.75 -16.02 -4.44
N ALA A 174 -24.55 -16.45 -4.05
CA ALA A 174 -24.30 -17.77 -3.47
C ALA A 174 -24.89 -17.92 -2.06
N THR A 175 -24.79 -16.88 -1.22
CA THR A 175 -25.38 -16.84 0.13
C THR A 175 -26.90 -16.79 0.05
N GLU A 176 -27.46 -15.94 -0.81
CA GLU A 176 -28.91 -15.83 -1.04
C GLU A 176 -29.52 -17.18 -1.44
N GLN A 177 -28.91 -17.88 -2.39
CA GLN A 177 -29.37 -19.22 -2.83
C GLN A 177 -29.31 -20.28 -1.72
N SER A 178 -28.52 -20.04 -0.68
CA SER A 178 -28.35 -20.95 0.45
C SER A 178 -29.11 -20.50 1.69
N GLY A 179 -29.95 -19.46 1.58
CA GLY A 179 -30.72 -18.89 2.69
C GLY A 179 -29.86 -18.18 3.73
N LEU A 180 -28.65 -17.77 3.37
CA LEU A 180 -27.73 -17.04 4.24
C LEU A 180 -27.89 -15.54 4.04
N ASP A 181 -27.74 -14.80 5.13
CA ASP A 181 -27.80 -13.34 5.14
C ASP A 181 -26.59 -12.73 4.40
N GLU A 182 -26.81 -11.64 3.65
CA GLU A 182 -25.75 -10.95 2.89
C GLU A 182 -24.59 -10.51 3.78
N ARG A 183 -24.81 -10.18 5.07
CA ARG A 183 -23.71 -9.82 5.98
C ARG A 183 -22.64 -10.90 6.08
N MET A 184 -23.00 -12.17 5.89
CA MET A 184 -22.05 -13.27 5.95
C MET A 184 -21.01 -13.22 4.80
N VAL A 185 -21.27 -12.44 3.75
CA VAL A 185 -20.30 -12.18 2.67
C VAL A 185 -19.05 -11.50 3.24
N PHE A 186 -19.14 -10.63 4.25
CA PHE A 186 -17.97 -10.02 4.90
C PHE A 186 -17.01 -11.07 5.52
N ALA A 187 -17.52 -12.22 5.96
CA ALA A 187 -16.68 -13.33 6.42
C ALA A 187 -16.11 -14.15 5.24
N LEU A 188 -16.90 -14.35 4.19
CA LEU A 188 -16.53 -15.20 3.04
C LEU A 188 -15.55 -14.52 2.09
N LEU A 189 -15.64 -13.21 1.93
CA LEU A 189 -14.83 -12.41 1.02
C LEU A 189 -13.31 -12.53 1.32
N PRO A 190 -12.81 -12.34 2.54
CA PRO A 190 -11.39 -12.59 2.84
C PRO A 190 -11.03 -14.08 2.70
N ALA A 191 -11.93 -14.98 3.09
CA ALA A 191 -11.73 -16.43 2.94
C ALA A 191 -11.53 -16.84 1.47
N PHE A 192 -12.27 -16.20 0.57
CA PHE A 192 -12.18 -16.38 -0.87
C PHE A 192 -10.76 -16.13 -1.39
N TRP A 193 -10.07 -15.07 -0.93
CA TRP A 193 -8.65 -14.84 -1.28
C TRP A 193 -7.65 -15.63 -0.43
N GLY A 194 -8.08 -16.69 0.24
CA GLY A 194 -7.21 -17.51 1.08
C GLY A 194 -6.76 -16.83 2.37
N SER A 195 -7.36 -15.68 2.73
CA SER A 195 -7.10 -15.05 4.02
C SER A 195 -7.84 -15.77 5.14
N LYS A 196 -7.33 -15.64 6.35
CA LYS A 196 -7.93 -16.21 7.56
C LYS A 196 -9.10 -15.34 8.01
N VAL A 197 -10.26 -15.94 8.20
CA VAL A 197 -11.41 -15.30 8.83
C VAL A 197 -11.22 -15.30 10.34
N ARG A 198 -10.97 -14.13 10.91
CA ARG A 198 -10.93 -13.93 12.36
C ARG A 198 -12.25 -13.30 12.80
N ARG A 199 -12.88 -13.85 13.84
CA ARG A 199 -14.16 -13.37 14.38
C ARG A 199 -14.15 -11.86 14.65
N ALA A 200 -13.09 -11.34 15.28
CA ALA A 200 -12.98 -9.92 15.61
C ALA A 200 -12.94 -9.02 14.36
N VAL A 201 -12.28 -9.47 13.29
CA VAL A 201 -12.22 -8.74 12.01
C VAL A 201 -13.60 -8.75 11.35
N TYR A 202 -14.23 -9.92 11.24
CA TYR A 202 -15.59 -10.03 10.71
C TYR A 202 -16.60 -9.20 11.50
N GLN A 203 -16.52 -9.20 12.83
CA GLN A 203 -17.37 -8.39 13.69
C GLN A 203 -17.27 -6.91 13.35
N GLN A 204 -16.04 -6.41 13.17
CA GLN A 204 -15.79 -5.01 12.83
C GLN A 204 -16.27 -4.69 11.41
N ASP A 205 -15.90 -5.52 10.43
CA ASP A 205 -16.21 -5.29 9.02
C ASP A 205 -17.72 -5.31 8.73
N ALA A 206 -18.47 -6.15 9.47
CA ALA A 206 -19.93 -6.27 9.32
C ALA A 206 -20.72 -5.50 10.41
N GLU A 207 -20.05 -4.71 11.25
CA GLU A 207 -20.64 -3.89 12.33
C GLU A 207 -21.56 -4.69 13.28
N LEU A 208 -21.11 -5.86 13.73
CA LEU A 208 -21.91 -6.81 14.50
C LEU A 208 -21.60 -6.78 16.00
N SER A 209 -22.55 -7.30 16.80
CA SER A 209 -22.26 -7.72 18.17
C SER A 209 -21.37 -8.97 18.17
N ASP A 210 -20.59 -9.17 19.24
CA ASP A 210 -19.75 -10.36 19.39
C ASP A 210 -20.56 -11.66 19.27
N GLN A 211 -21.73 -11.71 19.91
CA GLN A 211 -22.63 -12.87 19.86
C GLN A 211 -23.14 -13.16 18.44
N GLN A 212 -23.47 -12.13 17.65
CA GLN A 212 -23.89 -12.33 16.26
C GLN A 212 -22.72 -12.84 15.42
N ALA A 213 -21.53 -12.26 15.56
CA ALA A 213 -20.35 -12.70 14.83
C ALA A 213 -19.99 -14.18 15.13
N ILE A 214 -20.12 -14.62 16.39
CA ILE A 214 -19.92 -16.03 16.77
C ILE A 214 -20.96 -16.94 16.09
N ARG A 215 -22.24 -16.54 16.10
CA ARG A 215 -23.32 -17.33 15.50
C ARG A 215 -23.11 -17.51 14.01
N ASP A 216 -22.85 -16.42 13.29
CA ASP A 216 -22.65 -16.45 11.83
C ASP A 216 -21.44 -17.31 11.45
N VAL A 217 -20.29 -17.15 12.11
CA VAL A 217 -19.09 -17.96 11.81
C VAL A 217 -19.33 -19.45 12.09
N ARG A 218 -20.05 -19.79 13.17
CA ARG A 218 -20.44 -21.19 13.45
C ARG A 218 -21.36 -21.75 12.39
N GLU A 219 -22.31 -20.94 11.92
CA GLU A 219 -23.25 -21.33 10.86
C GLU A 219 -22.53 -21.58 9.54
N LEU A 220 -21.63 -20.69 9.13
CA LEU A 220 -20.80 -20.86 7.94
C LEU A 220 -19.90 -22.12 8.02
N VAL A 221 -19.42 -22.47 9.22
CA VAL A 221 -18.70 -23.73 9.45
C VAL A 221 -19.63 -24.94 9.37
N ARG A 222 -20.81 -24.87 10.01
CA ARG A 222 -21.83 -25.94 10.01
C ARG A 222 -22.29 -26.29 8.60
N LEU A 223 -22.48 -25.27 7.77
CA LEU A 223 -22.88 -25.39 6.36
C LEU A 223 -21.71 -25.71 5.42
N GLY A 224 -20.48 -25.82 5.93
CA GLY A 224 -19.31 -26.22 5.16
C GLY A 224 -18.76 -25.15 4.21
N TRP A 225 -19.09 -23.88 4.42
CA TRP A 225 -18.49 -22.75 3.70
C TRP A 225 -17.10 -22.43 4.23
N LEU A 226 -16.91 -22.61 5.54
CA LEU A 226 -15.65 -22.38 6.24
C LEU A 226 -15.17 -23.64 6.97
N VAL A 227 -13.86 -23.81 7.07
CA VAL A 227 -13.20 -24.79 7.94
C VAL A 227 -12.63 -24.09 9.16
N PRO A 228 -12.94 -24.53 10.38
CA PRO A 228 -12.35 -23.98 11.60
C PRO A 228 -10.91 -24.47 11.79
N HIS A 229 -10.04 -23.60 12.29
CA HIS A 229 -8.64 -23.87 12.62
C HIS A 229 -8.28 -23.37 14.02
N GLY A 230 -7.48 -24.16 14.75
CA GLY A 230 -6.90 -23.82 16.05
C GLY A 230 -7.28 -24.76 17.21
N LYS A 231 -6.32 -25.06 18.10
CA LYS A 231 -6.51 -25.75 19.40
C LYS A 231 -6.07 -24.78 20.52
N GLY A 232 -6.95 -24.38 21.44
CA GLY A 232 -6.54 -23.64 22.65
C GLY A 232 -7.56 -22.68 23.29
N ARG A 233 -7.50 -22.55 24.62
CA ARG A 233 -8.24 -21.60 25.47
C ARG A 233 -7.56 -20.22 25.42
N GLY A 234 -8.09 -19.30 24.63
CA GLY A 234 -7.57 -17.94 24.46
C GLY A 234 -7.80 -17.48 23.01
N GLY A 235 -8.64 -16.48 22.81
CA GLY A 235 -9.27 -16.15 21.52
C GLY A 235 -8.36 -15.78 20.34
N SER A 236 -7.04 -15.68 20.52
CA SER A 236 -6.09 -15.24 19.48
C SER A 236 -5.71 -16.31 18.44
N GLY A 237 -5.98 -17.60 18.72
CA GLY A 237 -5.59 -18.73 17.87
C GLY A 237 -6.67 -19.32 16.96
N ARG A 238 -7.94 -18.92 17.11
CA ARG A 238 -9.06 -19.46 16.30
C ARG A 238 -9.30 -18.62 15.05
N PHE A 239 -9.33 -19.28 13.90
CA PHE A 239 -9.73 -18.66 12.63
C PHE A 239 -10.43 -19.68 11.76
N ALA A 240 -11.09 -19.24 10.69
CA ALA A 240 -11.66 -20.13 9.69
C ALA A 240 -11.14 -19.78 8.29
N SER A 241 -11.23 -20.71 7.35
CA SER A 241 -10.80 -20.51 5.95
C SER A 241 -11.82 -21.13 4.99
N LEU A 242 -11.86 -20.69 3.74
CA LEU A 242 -12.81 -21.24 2.76
C LEU A 242 -12.65 -22.75 2.59
N TRP A 243 -13.78 -23.45 2.50
CA TRP A 243 -13.82 -24.84 2.07
C TRP A 243 -14.45 -24.97 0.68
N PRO A 244 -13.86 -25.77 -0.22
CA PRO A 244 -12.50 -26.28 -0.16
C PRO A 244 -11.48 -25.16 -0.40
N PRO A 245 -10.23 -25.27 0.11
CA PRO A 245 -9.22 -24.25 -0.11
C PRO A 245 -9.00 -24.03 -1.60
N MET A 246 -8.86 -22.77 -2.01
CA MET A 246 -8.41 -22.46 -3.37
C MET A 246 -7.01 -23.05 -3.54
N ARG A 247 -6.92 -24.07 -4.40
CA ARG A 247 -5.64 -24.52 -4.93
C ARG A 247 -5.30 -23.64 -6.12
N SER A 248 -4.01 -23.35 -6.30
CA SER A 248 -3.49 -23.01 -7.62
C SER A 248 -3.93 -24.08 -8.63
N PRO A 249 -3.98 -23.79 -9.94
CA PRO A 249 -4.72 -24.59 -10.94
C PRO A 249 -4.30 -26.07 -11.13
N THR A 250 -3.40 -26.63 -10.33
CA THR A 250 -2.70 -27.89 -10.61
C THR A 250 -3.05 -29.08 -9.71
N GLY A 251 -4.01 -28.98 -8.78
CA GLY A 251 -4.22 -30.04 -7.78
C GLY A 251 -5.62 -30.63 -7.72
N CYS A 252 -5.82 -31.79 -8.36
CA CYS A 252 -7.03 -32.62 -8.25
C CYS A 252 -7.12 -33.26 -6.85
N GLY A 253 -8.26 -33.14 -6.15
CA GLY A 253 -8.45 -33.69 -4.80
C GLY A 253 -9.91 -33.95 -4.48
N ARG A 254 -10.15 -35.11 -3.85
CA ARG A 254 -11.42 -35.86 -3.69
C ARG A 254 -12.67 -35.02 -3.32
N SER A 255 -13.78 -35.40 -3.94
CA SER A 255 -15.10 -34.75 -3.86
C SER A 255 -15.99 -35.30 -2.73
N VAL A 256 -16.67 -34.40 -2.02
CA VAL A 256 -17.86 -34.71 -1.19
C VAL A 256 -19.13 -34.40 -2.02
N PRO A 257 -20.22 -35.20 -1.92
CA PRO A 257 -21.47 -34.94 -2.65
C PRO A 257 -22.04 -33.55 -2.29
N GLY A 258 -22.25 -32.70 -3.31
CA GLY A 258 -22.68 -31.28 -3.17
C GLY A 258 -21.61 -30.26 -3.59
N ALA A 259 -20.32 -30.56 -3.39
CA ALA A 259 -19.22 -29.62 -3.64
C ALA A 259 -18.87 -29.40 -5.13
N ARG A 260 -19.33 -30.28 -6.03
CA ARG A 260 -19.05 -30.18 -7.48
C ARG A 260 -19.80 -29.04 -8.17
N ARG A 261 -20.96 -28.61 -7.65
CA ARG A 261 -21.77 -27.53 -8.26
C ARG A 261 -21.17 -26.14 -8.06
N TRP A 262 -20.51 -25.91 -6.92
CA TRP A 262 -19.94 -24.61 -6.56
C TRP A 262 -18.64 -24.29 -7.30
N ARG A 263 -17.74 -25.27 -7.45
CA ARG A 263 -16.44 -25.08 -8.14
C ARG A 263 -16.57 -24.75 -9.62
N SER A 264 -17.52 -25.36 -10.34
CA SER A 264 -17.58 -25.27 -11.81
C SER A 264 -18.23 -23.98 -12.32
N ARG A 265 -19.20 -23.42 -11.59
CA ARG A 265 -19.83 -22.14 -11.95
C ARG A 265 -18.98 -20.93 -11.55
N PHE A 266 -18.21 -21.01 -10.46
CA PHE A 266 -17.48 -19.87 -9.90
C PHE A 266 -16.12 -19.62 -10.56
N ALA A 267 -15.37 -20.69 -10.87
CA ALA A 267 -14.06 -20.59 -11.51
C ALA A 267 -14.14 -20.05 -12.96
N ARG A 268 -15.24 -20.30 -13.68
CA ARG A 268 -15.44 -19.80 -15.05
C ARG A 268 -15.74 -18.30 -15.15
N VAL A 269 -16.20 -17.67 -14.07
CA VAL A 269 -16.68 -16.27 -14.12
C VAL A 269 -15.72 -15.30 -13.44
N VAL A 270 -14.89 -15.75 -12.49
CA VAL A 270 -13.93 -14.90 -11.77
C VAL A 270 -12.51 -14.96 -12.36
N LEU A 271 -12.14 -16.07 -13.00
CA LEU A 271 -10.82 -16.27 -13.62
C LEU A 271 -10.85 -16.24 -15.15
N GLY A 272 -12.04 -16.07 -15.75
CA GLY A 272 -12.25 -15.93 -17.19
C GLY A 272 -12.40 -14.48 -17.61
#